data_AF-A0A1Y4UQD3-F1
#
_entry.id   AF-A0A1Y4UQD3-F1
#
_cell.length_a   1.000
_cell.length_b   1.000
_cell.length_c   1.000
_cell.angle_alpha   90.00
_cell.angle_beta   90.00
_cell.angle_gamma   90.00
#
_symmetry.space_group_name_H-M   'P 1'
#
loop_
_entity.id
_entity.type
_entity.pdbx_description
1 polymer ?
#
loop_
_entity_poly.entity_id
_entity_poly.type
_entity_poly.pdbx_seq_one_letter_code
_entity_poly.pdbx_strand_id
1 'polypeptide(L)'
;MKNKVQVTIEGKTFSLAGEESEIYIKQVANYINDKFSEIRKREEAKGVSSNMISVLTAINIADDYFKEMEKNVVLMELNEQLKLSQNLSLSEEQIKNLEDNVKSLQSENDDLRVLKENLEKEIIGVKAEKSALERELEKLRTEKSNLLGNIEVLKAEKSKSFKDIETLKNENENYKKELSKSNDINSSLQKEIYIMKSENENIQKKLGQANTDKIDLEKQFDDIKKVNENLQSEFDIIKEDKENISKDFDDIKIVKEKLEKEFETVKTGREYIEKELGVVKTEKEALEKEIERLKKENAQLESDLEEFLLAPADK
;
A
#
# COMPACT_ATOMS: atom_id res chain seq x y z
N MET A 1 -53.78 -127.04 40.15
CA MET A 1 -54.49 -128.12 40.90
C MET A 1 -55.50 -128.72 39.95
N LYS A 2 -55.59 -130.06 39.85
CA LYS A 2 -56.58 -130.70 38.97
C LYS A 2 -57.94 -130.69 39.66
N ASN A 3 -58.93 -130.09 39.03
CA ASN A 3 -60.32 -130.14 39.48
C ASN A 3 -60.87 -131.53 39.17
N LYS A 4 -61.40 -132.21 40.20
CA LYS A 4 -62.09 -133.50 40.04
C LYS A 4 -63.59 -133.25 40.13
N VAL A 5 -64.29 -133.54 39.06
CA VAL A 5 -65.72 -133.24 38.93
C VAL A 5 -66.43 -134.50 38.46
N GLN A 6 -67.50 -134.87 39.16
CA GLN A 6 -68.39 -135.92 38.68
C GLN A 6 -69.42 -135.32 37.72
N VAL A 7 -69.52 -135.91 36.53
CA VAL A 7 -70.49 -135.54 35.52
C VAL A 7 -71.22 -136.80 35.05
N THR A 8 -72.47 -136.68 34.65
CA THR A 8 -73.24 -137.79 34.09
C THR A 8 -73.40 -137.55 32.60
N ILE A 9 -72.91 -138.47 31.76
CA ILE A 9 -73.00 -138.40 30.29
C ILE A 9 -73.74 -139.64 29.80
N GLU A 10 -74.83 -139.45 29.05
CA GLU A 10 -75.68 -140.54 28.52
C GLU A 10 -76.14 -141.53 29.63
N GLY A 11 -76.45 -141.02 30.81
CA GLY A 11 -76.88 -141.82 31.98
C GLY A 11 -75.75 -142.54 32.71
N LYS A 12 -74.48 -142.39 32.29
CA LYS A 12 -73.30 -142.94 32.98
C LYS A 12 -72.54 -141.86 33.73
N THR A 13 -72.21 -142.09 34.99
CA THR A 13 -71.45 -141.14 35.81
C THR A 13 -69.95 -141.35 35.60
N PHE A 14 -69.26 -140.28 35.21
CA PHE A 14 -67.81 -140.22 35.01
C PHE A 14 -67.19 -139.24 36.01
N SER A 15 -66.02 -139.59 36.54
CA SER A 15 -65.19 -138.66 37.32
C SER A 15 -64.12 -138.08 36.40
N LEU A 16 -64.33 -136.85 35.92
CA LEU A 16 -63.37 -136.15 35.07
C LEU A 16 -62.37 -135.38 35.92
N ALA A 17 -61.10 -135.41 35.51
CA ALA A 17 -60.03 -134.63 36.14
C ALA A 17 -59.39 -133.72 35.09
N GLY A 18 -59.49 -132.41 35.28
CA GLY A 18 -58.98 -131.40 34.33
C GLY A 18 -58.37 -130.20 35.04
N GLU A 19 -57.65 -129.36 34.30
CA GLU A 19 -57.12 -128.08 34.80
C GLU A 19 -58.17 -126.96 34.72
N GLU A 20 -59.20 -127.18 33.90
CA GLU A 20 -60.32 -126.25 33.72
C GLU A 20 -61.22 -126.17 34.94
N SER A 21 -61.95 -125.06 35.04
CA SER A 21 -62.92 -124.84 36.13
C SER A 21 -64.00 -125.93 36.17
N GLU A 22 -64.52 -126.23 37.35
CA GLU A 22 -65.61 -127.18 37.50
C GLU A 22 -66.84 -126.80 36.65
N ILE A 23 -67.11 -125.50 36.54
CA ILE A 23 -68.19 -124.94 35.72
C ILE A 23 -67.96 -125.29 34.24
N TYR A 24 -66.76 -125.05 33.72
CA TYR A 24 -66.42 -125.37 32.32
C TYR A 24 -66.51 -126.88 32.04
N ILE A 25 -65.98 -127.72 32.94
CA ILE A 25 -66.05 -129.18 32.79
C ILE A 25 -67.50 -129.67 32.78
N LYS A 26 -68.36 -129.12 33.65
CA LYS A 26 -69.81 -129.41 33.65
C LYS A 26 -70.49 -128.89 32.38
N GLN A 27 -70.11 -127.71 31.88
CA GLN A 27 -70.63 -127.16 30.62
C GLN A 27 -70.28 -128.06 29.43
N VAL A 28 -69.04 -128.55 29.33
CA VAL A 28 -68.63 -129.50 28.29
C VAL A 28 -69.46 -130.78 28.38
N ALA A 29 -69.62 -131.34 29.58
CA ALA A 29 -70.43 -132.54 29.78
C ALA A 29 -71.91 -132.33 29.42
N ASN A 30 -72.48 -131.18 29.79
CA ASN A 30 -73.85 -130.81 29.43
C ASN A 30 -74.00 -130.65 27.92
N TYR A 31 -73.07 -129.95 27.26
CA TYR A 31 -73.07 -129.79 25.81
C TYR A 31 -72.98 -131.15 25.08
N ILE A 32 -72.14 -132.08 25.57
CA ILE A 32 -72.10 -133.45 25.04
C ILE A 32 -73.46 -134.14 25.21
N ASN A 33 -74.10 -134.03 26.38
CA ASN A 33 -75.45 -134.58 26.61
C ASN A 33 -76.52 -133.96 25.71
N ASP A 34 -76.43 -132.65 25.46
CA ASP A 34 -77.33 -131.95 24.56
C ASP A 34 -77.18 -132.50 23.14
N LYS A 35 -75.94 -132.73 22.67
CA LYS A 35 -75.67 -133.38 21.37
C LYS A 35 -76.17 -134.82 21.32
N PHE A 36 -75.99 -135.61 22.38
CA PHE A 36 -76.59 -136.95 22.49
C PHE A 36 -78.11 -136.90 22.36
N SER A 37 -78.75 -135.94 23.05
CA SER A 37 -80.19 -135.76 23.06
C SER A 37 -80.71 -135.29 21.71
N GLU A 38 -80.00 -134.38 21.03
CA GLU A 38 -80.32 -133.92 19.67
C GLU A 38 -80.32 -135.06 18.65
N ILE A 39 -79.34 -135.98 18.72
CA ILE A 39 -79.26 -137.13 17.81
C ILE A 39 -80.39 -138.12 18.12
N ARG A 40 -80.61 -138.47 19.40
CA ARG A 40 -81.67 -139.42 19.80
C ARG A 40 -83.08 -138.96 19.47
N LYS A 41 -83.31 -137.64 19.36
CA LYS A 41 -84.61 -137.07 18.97
C LYS A 41 -84.92 -137.22 17.49
N ARG A 42 -83.93 -137.53 16.64
CA ARG A 42 -84.13 -137.73 15.20
C ARG A 42 -84.80 -139.07 14.94
N GLU A 43 -85.77 -139.12 14.03
CA GLU A 43 -86.52 -140.34 13.70
C GLU A 43 -85.59 -141.44 13.16
N GLU A 44 -84.54 -141.06 12.44
CA GLU A 44 -83.51 -141.92 11.86
C GLU A 44 -82.59 -142.54 12.91
N ALA A 45 -82.61 -142.05 14.16
CA ALA A 45 -81.83 -142.59 15.26
C ALA A 45 -82.55 -143.72 16.02
N LYS A 46 -83.83 -144.01 15.71
CA LYS A 46 -84.58 -145.11 16.33
C LYS A 46 -83.98 -146.46 15.96
N GLY A 47 -83.45 -147.18 16.95
CA GLY A 47 -82.80 -148.49 16.77
C GLY A 47 -81.29 -148.44 16.52
N VAL A 48 -80.69 -147.24 16.50
CA VAL A 48 -79.23 -147.08 16.39
C VAL A 48 -78.56 -147.40 17.73
N SER A 49 -77.45 -148.13 17.69
CA SER A 49 -76.73 -148.54 18.91
C SER A 49 -76.15 -147.33 19.66
N SER A 50 -76.07 -147.41 20.99
CA SER A 50 -75.46 -146.35 21.84
C SER A 50 -74.02 -146.03 21.43
N ASN A 51 -73.25 -147.02 20.95
CA ASN A 51 -71.93 -146.81 20.37
C ASN A 51 -71.99 -145.96 19.09
N MET A 52 -72.93 -146.23 18.18
CA MET A 52 -73.08 -145.46 16.96
C MET A 52 -73.61 -144.04 17.24
N ILE A 53 -74.50 -143.87 18.24
CA ILE A 53 -74.90 -142.53 18.73
C ILE A 53 -73.69 -141.78 19.28
N SER A 54 -72.82 -142.43 20.06
CA SER A 54 -71.59 -141.82 20.58
C SER A 54 -70.64 -141.38 19.45
N VAL A 55 -70.52 -142.19 18.38
CA VAL A 55 -69.75 -141.83 17.18
C VAL A 55 -70.37 -140.64 16.46
N LEU A 56 -71.70 -140.61 16.27
CA LEU A 56 -72.40 -139.47 15.67
C LEU A 56 -72.28 -138.20 16.52
N THR A 57 -72.34 -138.33 17.84
CA THR A 57 -72.10 -137.23 18.78
C THR A 57 -70.67 -136.70 18.64
N ALA A 58 -69.67 -137.59 18.55
CA ALA A 58 -68.29 -137.20 18.32
C ALA A 58 -68.11 -136.50 16.95
N ILE A 59 -68.77 -136.97 15.89
CA ILE A 59 -68.75 -136.35 14.56
C ILE A 59 -69.36 -134.94 14.62
N ASN A 60 -70.52 -134.76 15.27
CA ASN A 60 -71.15 -133.43 15.41
C ASN A 60 -70.30 -132.47 16.22
N ILE A 61 -69.62 -132.95 17.27
CA ILE A 61 -68.68 -132.12 18.06
C ILE A 61 -67.48 -131.73 17.20
N ALA A 62 -66.95 -132.66 16.39
CA ALA A 62 -65.86 -132.37 15.47
C ALA A 62 -66.28 -131.36 14.37
N ASP A 63 -67.49 -131.49 13.82
CA ASP A 63 -68.06 -130.52 12.87
C ASP A 63 -68.21 -129.13 13.49
N ASP A 64 -68.77 -129.04 14.71
CA ASP A 64 -68.86 -127.77 15.46
C ASP A 64 -67.47 -127.18 15.70
N TYR A 65 -66.46 -128.00 16.04
CA TYR A 65 -65.06 -127.56 16.17
C TYR A 65 -64.49 -127.02 14.85
N PHE A 66 -64.66 -127.72 13.73
CA PHE A 66 -64.15 -127.29 12.43
C PHE A 66 -64.84 -126.00 11.94
N LYS A 67 -66.16 -125.86 12.14
CA LYS A 67 -66.89 -124.62 11.85
C LYS A 67 -66.40 -123.45 12.69
N GLU A 68 -66.12 -123.67 13.97
CA GLU A 68 -65.60 -122.61 14.83
C GLU A 68 -64.14 -122.26 14.47
N MET A 69 -63.35 -123.24 14.04
CA MET A 69 -62.00 -123.04 13.50
C MET A 69 -62.03 -122.21 12.21
N GLU A 70 -62.96 -122.48 11.29
CA GLU A 70 -63.16 -121.70 10.06
C GLU A 70 -63.54 -120.25 10.37
N LYS A 71 -64.48 -120.02 11.30
CA LYS A 71 -64.80 -118.67 11.79
C LYS A 71 -63.56 -117.98 12.40
N ASN A 72 -62.74 -118.72 13.13
CA ASN A 72 -61.52 -118.16 13.72
C ASN A 72 -60.53 -117.70 12.64
N VAL A 73 -60.36 -118.47 11.56
CA VAL A 73 -59.56 -118.07 10.40
C VAL A 73 -60.10 -116.77 9.78
N VAL A 74 -61.41 -116.68 9.53
CA VAL A 74 -62.03 -115.46 8.99
C VAL A 74 -61.86 -114.27 9.94
N LEU A 75 -61.99 -114.49 11.25
CA LEU A 75 -61.74 -113.45 12.26
C LEU A 75 -60.28 -113.00 12.28
N MET A 76 -59.33 -113.92 12.08
CA MET A 76 -57.91 -113.57 11.95
C MET A 76 -57.66 -112.69 10.72
N GLU A 77 -58.22 -113.06 9.56
CA GLU A 77 -58.12 -112.27 8.32
C GLU A 77 -58.74 -110.88 8.48
N LEU A 78 -59.94 -110.80 9.09
CA LEU A 78 -60.61 -109.52 9.34
C LEU A 78 -59.80 -108.64 10.30
N ASN A 79 -59.19 -109.23 11.32
CA ASN A 79 -58.34 -108.49 12.26
C ASN A 79 -57.06 -107.98 11.59
N GLU A 80 -56.48 -108.74 10.66
CA GLU A 80 -55.35 -108.30 9.85
C GLU A 80 -55.73 -107.14 8.91
N GLN A 81 -56.87 -107.24 8.23
CA GLN A 81 -57.41 -106.15 7.41
C GLN A 81 -57.69 -104.89 8.24
N LEU A 82 -58.24 -105.05 9.45
CA LEU A 82 -58.49 -103.94 10.34
C LEU A 82 -57.17 -103.24 10.74
N LYS A 83 -56.13 -104.00 11.10
CA LYS A 83 -54.79 -103.43 11.39
C LYS A 83 -54.21 -102.71 10.18
N LEU A 84 -54.33 -103.29 8.98
CA LEU A 84 -53.86 -102.67 7.74
C LEU A 84 -54.58 -101.35 7.46
N SER A 85 -55.91 -101.31 7.60
CA SER A 85 -56.70 -100.10 7.40
C SER A 85 -56.37 -98.99 8.42
N GLN A 86 -56.14 -99.36 9.69
CA GLN A 86 -55.70 -98.43 10.72
C GLN A 86 -54.32 -97.85 10.40
N ASN A 87 -53.37 -98.69 10.00
CA ASN A 87 -52.03 -98.25 9.60
C ASN A 87 -52.08 -97.35 8.36
N LEU A 88 -52.92 -97.68 7.38
CA LEU A 88 -53.12 -96.86 6.20
C LEU A 88 -53.66 -95.48 6.58
N SER A 89 -54.70 -95.43 7.42
CA SER A 89 -55.28 -94.16 7.89
C SER A 89 -54.27 -93.29 8.65
N LEU A 90 -53.44 -93.88 9.51
CA LEU A 90 -52.37 -93.16 10.20
C LEU A 90 -51.31 -92.62 9.22
N SER A 91 -50.95 -93.41 8.21
CA SER A 91 -50.00 -93.00 7.18
C SER A 91 -50.56 -91.86 6.32
N GLU A 92 -51.84 -91.89 5.98
CA GLU A 92 -52.52 -90.83 5.23
C GLU A 92 -52.54 -89.51 6.01
N GLU A 93 -52.81 -89.57 7.33
CA GLU A 93 -52.74 -88.40 8.20
C GLU A 93 -51.32 -87.82 8.27
N GLN A 94 -50.31 -88.68 8.40
CA GLN A 94 -48.91 -88.26 8.38
C GLN A 94 -48.51 -87.62 7.05
N ILE A 95 -48.92 -88.19 5.92
CA ILE A 95 -48.67 -87.63 4.58
C ILE A 95 -49.29 -86.23 4.48
N LYS A 96 -50.55 -86.08 4.89
CA LYS A 96 -51.23 -84.78 4.86
C LYS A 96 -50.51 -83.73 5.71
N ASN A 97 -50.10 -84.10 6.92
CA ASN A 97 -49.33 -83.20 7.79
C ASN A 97 -47.98 -82.81 7.18
N LEU A 98 -47.29 -83.75 6.54
CA LEU A 98 -46.04 -83.47 5.82
C LEU A 98 -46.28 -82.56 4.60
N GLU A 99 -47.34 -82.77 3.83
CA GLU A 99 -47.70 -81.91 2.70
C GLU A 99 -47.98 -80.47 3.13
N ASP A 100 -48.72 -80.29 4.23
CA ASP A 100 -49.01 -78.96 4.77
C ASP A 100 -47.74 -78.28 5.30
N ASN A 101 -46.85 -79.01 5.95
CA ASN A 101 -45.52 -78.51 6.34
C ASN A 101 -44.67 -78.10 5.14
N VAL A 102 -44.66 -78.91 4.06
CA VAL A 102 -43.94 -78.58 2.83
C VAL A 102 -44.47 -77.30 2.22
N LYS A 103 -45.79 -77.12 2.15
CA LYS A 103 -46.40 -75.87 1.64
C LYS A 103 -46.01 -74.66 2.50
N SER A 104 -46.04 -74.80 3.83
CA SER A 104 -45.63 -73.72 4.74
C SER A 104 -44.16 -73.34 4.54
N LEU A 105 -43.27 -74.33 4.46
CA LEU A 105 -41.85 -74.11 4.23
C LEU A 105 -41.54 -73.53 2.84
N GLN A 106 -42.35 -73.87 1.82
CA GLN A 106 -42.24 -73.28 0.49
C GLN A 106 -42.62 -71.80 0.52
N SER A 107 -43.74 -71.44 1.16
CA SER A 107 -44.15 -70.04 1.31
C SER A 107 -43.09 -69.21 2.05
N GLU A 108 -42.54 -69.74 3.14
CA GLU A 108 -41.48 -69.06 3.90
C GLU A 108 -40.21 -68.85 3.07
N ASN A 109 -39.82 -69.83 2.23
CA ASN A 109 -38.68 -69.68 1.32
C ASN A 109 -38.91 -68.60 0.25
N ASP A 110 -40.12 -68.51 -0.28
CA ASP A 110 -40.47 -67.47 -1.25
C ASP A 110 -40.43 -66.07 -0.62
N ASP A 111 -40.95 -65.92 0.60
CA ASP A 111 -40.87 -64.67 1.36
C ASP A 111 -39.41 -64.27 1.67
N LEU A 112 -38.58 -65.23 2.09
CA LEU A 112 -37.16 -65.02 2.33
C LEU A 112 -36.41 -64.62 1.05
N ARG A 113 -36.79 -65.18 -0.11
CA ARG A 113 -36.22 -64.82 -1.39
C ARG A 113 -36.54 -63.38 -1.78
N VAL A 114 -37.81 -62.97 -1.63
CA VAL A 114 -38.22 -61.59 -1.89
C VAL A 114 -37.50 -60.62 -0.95
N LEU A 115 -37.41 -60.96 0.34
CA LEU A 115 -36.69 -60.14 1.32
C LEU A 115 -35.21 -59.99 0.96
N LYS A 116 -34.56 -61.09 0.55
CA LYS A 116 -33.17 -61.07 0.10
C LYS A 116 -32.98 -60.16 -1.11
N GLU A 117 -33.83 -60.25 -2.12
CA GLU A 117 -33.74 -59.40 -3.32
C GLU A 117 -33.92 -57.91 -2.99
N ASN A 118 -34.79 -57.58 -2.02
CA ASN A 118 -34.98 -56.20 -1.56
C ASN A 118 -33.75 -55.68 -0.80
N LEU A 119 -33.19 -56.48 0.11
CA LEU A 119 -31.96 -56.12 0.83
C LEU A 119 -30.77 -55.93 -0.11
N GLU A 120 -30.65 -56.76 -1.15
CA GLU A 120 -29.60 -56.60 -2.18
C GLU A 120 -29.74 -55.27 -2.94
N LYS A 121 -30.98 -54.85 -3.28
CA LYS A 121 -31.23 -53.54 -3.89
C LYS A 121 -30.87 -52.39 -2.96
N GLU A 122 -31.23 -52.49 -1.68
CA GLU A 122 -30.89 -51.46 -0.69
C GLU A 122 -29.37 -51.33 -0.51
N ILE A 123 -28.64 -52.45 -0.46
CA ILE A 123 -27.17 -52.46 -0.40
C ILE A 123 -26.56 -51.76 -1.62
N ILE A 124 -27.10 -51.97 -2.82
CA ILE A 124 -26.64 -51.28 -4.04
C ILE A 124 -26.91 -49.77 -3.94
N GLY A 125 -28.09 -49.37 -3.47
CA GLY A 125 -28.46 -47.97 -3.25
C GLY A 125 -27.51 -47.26 -2.28
N VAL A 126 -27.30 -47.85 -1.10
CA VAL A 126 -26.38 -47.32 -0.07
C VAL A 126 -24.94 -47.23 -0.58
N LYS A 127 -24.47 -48.21 -1.37
CA LYS A 127 -23.13 -48.16 -1.98
C LYS A 127 -23.00 -47.01 -3.00
N ALA A 128 -24.04 -46.77 -3.78
CA ALA A 128 -24.06 -45.67 -4.74
C ALA A 128 -24.05 -44.30 -4.03
N GLU A 129 -24.87 -44.15 -2.99
CA GLU A 129 -24.91 -42.94 -2.16
C GLU A 129 -23.57 -42.68 -1.47
N LYS A 130 -22.96 -43.72 -0.87
CA LYS A 130 -21.61 -43.63 -0.29
C LYS A 130 -20.60 -43.13 -1.31
N SER A 131 -20.61 -43.70 -2.53
CA SER A 131 -19.69 -43.30 -3.59
C SER A 131 -19.90 -41.85 -4.05
N ALA A 132 -21.15 -41.36 -4.03
CA ALA A 132 -21.47 -39.98 -4.34
C ALA A 132 -20.95 -39.02 -3.26
N LEU A 133 -21.18 -39.35 -1.98
CA LEU A 133 -20.70 -38.58 -0.83
C LEU A 133 -19.16 -38.53 -0.79
N GLU A 134 -18.48 -39.62 -1.11
CA GLU A 134 -17.01 -39.65 -1.20
C GLU A 134 -16.47 -38.70 -2.28
N ARG A 135 -17.14 -38.60 -3.43
CA ARG A 135 -16.78 -37.63 -4.49
C ARG A 135 -17.01 -36.19 -4.05
N GLU A 136 -18.10 -35.93 -3.34
CA GLU A 136 -18.39 -34.58 -2.82
C GLU A 136 -17.38 -34.17 -1.74
N LEU A 137 -17.03 -35.07 -0.83
CA LEU A 137 -15.98 -34.86 0.15
C LEU A 137 -14.63 -34.52 -0.52
N GLU A 138 -14.28 -35.19 -1.61
CA GLU A 138 -13.04 -34.90 -2.32
C GLU A 138 -13.06 -33.54 -3.02
N LYS A 139 -14.20 -33.15 -3.60
CA LYS A 139 -14.38 -31.78 -4.13
C LYS A 139 -14.22 -30.73 -3.03
N LEU A 140 -14.84 -30.91 -1.88
CA LEU A 140 -14.72 -29.99 -0.75
C LEU A 140 -13.28 -29.93 -0.20
N ARG A 141 -12.55 -31.05 -0.22
CA ARG A 141 -11.13 -31.09 0.17
C ARG A 141 -10.25 -30.28 -0.78
N THR A 142 -10.45 -30.43 -2.08
CA THR A 142 -9.69 -29.66 -3.08
C THR A 142 -10.02 -28.16 -3.00
N GLU A 143 -11.29 -27.80 -2.84
CA GLU A 143 -11.70 -26.41 -2.62
C GLU A 143 -11.07 -25.82 -1.35
N LYS A 144 -11.11 -26.55 -0.23
CA LYS A 144 -10.44 -26.14 1.01
C LYS A 144 -8.93 -25.92 0.80
N SER A 145 -8.26 -26.80 0.07
CA SER A 145 -6.83 -26.66 -0.24
C SER A 145 -6.55 -25.38 -1.05
N ASN A 146 -7.38 -25.11 -2.06
CA ASN A 146 -7.25 -23.91 -2.89
C ASN A 146 -7.49 -22.63 -2.06
N LEU A 147 -8.52 -22.62 -1.21
CA LEU A 147 -8.80 -21.49 -0.32
C LEU A 147 -7.65 -21.23 0.66
N LEU A 148 -7.03 -22.28 1.20
CA LEU A 148 -5.84 -22.13 2.06
C LEU A 148 -4.67 -21.50 1.28
N GLY A 149 -4.41 -21.93 0.05
CA GLY A 149 -3.40 -21.31 -0.82
C GLY A 149 -3.67 -19.83 -1.08
N ASN A 150 -4.92 -19.47 -1.40
CA ASN A 150 -5.32 -18.08 -1.61
C ASN A 150 -5.12 -17.22 -0.34
N ILE A 151 -5.41 -17.77 0.84
CA ILE A 151 -5.17 -17.08 2.11
C ILE A 151 -3.67 -16.80 2.32
N GLU A 152 -2.79 -17.74 1.97
CA GLU A 152 -1.35 -17.54 2.07
C GLU A 152 -0.84 -16.45 1.12
N VAL A 153 -1.31 -16.44 -0.13
CA VAL A 153 -0.99 -15.39 -1.11
C VAL A 153 -1.46 -14.02 -0.61
N LEU A 154 -2.71 -13.90 -0.17
CA LEU A 154 -3.26 -12.64 0.36
C LEU A 154 -2.50 -12.14 1.60
N LYS A 155 -2.03 -13.05 2.46
CA LYS A 155 -1.18 -12.67 3.61
C LYS A 155 0.17 -12.11 3.15
N ALA A 156 0.78 -12.73 2.13
CA ALA A 156 2.04 -12.25 1.57
C ALA A 156 1.89 -10.88 0.92
N GLU A 157 0.83 -10.68 0.11
CA GLU A 157 0.50 -9.39 -0.50
C GLU A 157 0.25 -8.30 0.57
N LYS A 158 -0.56 -8.61 1.58
CA LYS A 158 -0.81 -7.70 2.71
C LYS A 158 0.49 -7.28 3.41
N SER A 159 1.40 -8.22 3.66
CA SER A 159 2.71 -7.93 4.26
C SER A 159 3.57 -7.03 3.38
N LYS A 160 3.56 -7.27 2.06
CA LYS A 160 4.26 -6.42 1.09
C LYS A 160 3.69 -5.00 1.06
N SER A 161 2.38 -4.85 0.95
CA SER A 161 1.72 -3.53 0.97
C SER A 161 1.99 -2.76 2.26
N PHE A 162 2.09 -3.43 3.42
CA PHE A 162 2.47 -2.75 4.67
C PHE A 162 3.89 -2.18 4.62
N LYS A 163 4.84 -2.93 4.06
CA LYS A 163 6.21 -2.43 3.86
C LYS A 163 6.25 -1.25 2.92
N ASP A 164 5.50 -1.31 1.82
CA ASP A 164 5.42 -0.21 0.84
C ASP A 164 4.79 1.05 1.45
N ILE A 165 3.79 0.90 2.32
CA ILE A 165 3.19 2.03 3.08
C ILE A 165 4.23 2.64 4.02
N GLU A 166 5.03 1.82 4.71
CA GLU A 166 6.07 2.29 5.62
C GLU A 166 7.18 3.05 4.90
N THR A 167 7.63 2.56 3.74
CA THR A 167 8.63 3.26 2.92
C THR A 167 8.09 4.60 2.40
N LEU A 168 6.88 4.63 1.83
CA LEU A 168 6.24 5.86 1.35
C LEU A 168 6.01 6.88 2.46
N LYS A 169 5.75 6.42 3.70
CA LYS A 169 5.61 7.31 4.86
C LYS A 169 6.94 7.97 5.20
N ASN A 170 8.03 7.20 5.21
CA ASN A 170 9.38 7.73 5.48
C ASN A 170 9.84 8.70 4.38
N GLU A 171 9.56 8.38 3.11
CA GLU A 171 9.84 9.28 1.98
C GLU A 171 9.05 10.60 2.10
N ASN A 172 7.77 10.54 2.44
CA ASN A 172 6.96 11.74 2.68
C ASN A 172 7.49 12.61 3.83
N GLU A 173 7.97 11.99 4.91
CA GLU A 173 8.60 12.75 6.00
C GLU A 173 9.89 13.43 5.55
N ASN A 174 10.69 12.77 4.71
CA ASN A 174 11.89 13.37 4.12
C ASN A 174 11.54 14.53 3.19
N TYR A 175 10.58 14.36 2.28
CA TYR A 175 10.12 15.45 1.40
C TYR A 175 9.58 16.64 2.18
N LYS A 176 8.86 16.42 3.29
CA LYS A 176 8.44 17.52 4.17
C LYS A 176 9.61 18.28 4.78
N LYS A 177 10.67 17.58 5.21
CA LYS A 177 11.88 18.22 5.76
C LYS A 177 12.60 19.02 4.68
N GLU A 178 12.74 18.49 3.47
CA GLU A 178 13.35 19.19 2.33
C GLU A 178 12.55 20.43 1.93
N LEU A 179 11.22 20.32 1.90
CA LEU A 179 10.34 21.45 1.62
C LEU A 179 10.48 22.56 2.67
N SER A 180 10.56 22.22 3.94
CA SER A 180 10.81 23.20 5.02
C SER A 180 12.14 23.93 4.79
N LYS A 181 13.22 23.20 4.53
CA LYS A 181 14.54 23.80 4.25
C LYS A 181 14.50 24.72 3.03
N SER A 182 13.83 24.29 1.96
CA SER A 182 13.68 25.10 0.75
C SER A 182 12.90 26.39 1.02
N ASN A 183 11.84 26.33 1.84
CA ASN A 183 11.09 27.52 2.27
C ASN A 183 11.95 28.49 3.10
N ASP A 184 12.77 27.97 4.01
CA ASP A 184 13.67 28.79 4.83
C ASP A 184 14.73 29.51 3.98
N ILE A 185 15.29 28.80 2.99
CA ILE A 185 16.21 29.37 2.00
C ILE A 185 15.51 30.47 1.19
N ASN A 186 14.29 30.21 0.70
CA ASN A 186 13.54 31.17 -0.10
C ASN A 186 13.21 32.44 0.71
N SER A 187 12.83 32.30 1.98
CA SER A 187 12.62 33.45 2.87
C SER A 187 13.90 34.27 3.07
N SER A 188 15.05 33.60 3.17
CA SER A 188 16.35 34.25 3.31
C SER A 188 16.75 35.02 2.04
N LEU A 189 16.60 34.39 0.87
CA LEU A 189 16.85 35.02 -0.43
C LEU A 189 15.93 36.22 -0.67
N GLN A 190 14.65 36.13 -0.28
CA GLN A 190 13.73 37.27 -0.38
C GLN A 190 14.18 38.47 0.45
N LYS A 191 14.71 38.24 1.66
CA LYS A 191 15.29 39.32 2.49
C LYS A 191 16.53 39.92 1.85
N GLU A 192 17.40 39.09 1.30
CA GLU A 192 18.62 39.55 0.61
C GLU A 192 18.29 40.40 -0.63
N ILE A 193 17.31 39.96 -1.44
CA ILE A 193 16.80 40.75 -2.59
C ILE A 193 16.25 42.10 -2.12
N TYR A 194 15.54 42.15 -1.00
CA TYR A 194 15.01 43.40 -0.45
C TYR A 194 16.14 44.36 -0.05
N ILE A 195 17.17 43.86 0.63
CA ILE A 195 18.36 44.65 1.02
C ILE A 195 19.06 45.19 -0.22
N MET A 196 19.35 44.33 -1.21
CA MET A 196 20.02 44.74 -2.45
C MET A 196 19.22 45.80 -3.21
N LYS A 197 17.89 45.72 -3.23
CA LYS A 197 17.04 46.75 -3.84
C LYS A 197 17.19 48.10 -3.14
N SER A 198 17.16 48.11 -1.80
CA SER A 198 17.33 49.33 -1.02
C SER A 198 18.73 49.95 -1.22
N GLU A 199 19.77 49.13 -1.26
CA GLU A 199 21.13 49.58 -1.57
C GLU A 199 21.24 50.17 -2.96
N ASN A 200 20.64 49.53 -3.97
CA ASN A 200 20.63 50.02 -5.34
C ASN A 200 19.91 51.39 -5.47
N GLU A 201 18.77 51.56 -4.78
CA GLU A 201 18.09 52.87 -4.71
C GLU A 201 18.98 53.95 -4.09
N ASN A 202 19.72 53.61 -3.04
CA ASN A 202 20.66 54.53 -2.40
C ASN A 202 21.83 54.89 -3.33
N ILE A 203 22.38 53.92 -4.07
CA ILE A 203 23.43 54.16 -5.07
C ILE A 203 22.90 55.06 -6.18
N GLN A 204 21.68 54.82 -6.68
CA GLN A 204 21.07 55.67 -7.71
C GLN A 204 20.91 57.12 -7.23
N LYS A 205 20.49 57.34 -5.98
CA LYS A 205 20.42 58.68 -5.39
C LYS A 205 21.79 59.36 -5.33
N LYS A 206 22.83 58.65 -4.86
CA LYS A 206 24.21 59.16 -4.83
C LYS A 206 24.74 59.49 -6.23
N LEU A 207 24.45 58.64 -7.21
CA LEU A 207 24.81 58.88 -8.61
C LEU A 207 24.11 60.13 -9.16
N GLY A 208 22.82 60.31 -8.84
CA GLY A 208 22.07 61.51 -9.19
C GLY A 208 22.70 62.77 -8.63
N GLN A 209 23.05 62.76 -7.34
CA GLN A 209 23.73 63.88 -6.68
C GLN A 209 25.09 64.19 -7.33
N ALA A 210 25.93 63.17 -7.55
CA ALA A 210 27.23 63.35 -8.18
C ALA A 210 27.14 63.95 -9.59
N ASN A 211 26.10 63.60 -10.35
CA ASN A 211 25.84 64.20 -11.66
C ASN A 211 25.45 65.68 -11.56
N THR A 212 24.64 66.05 -10.55
CA THR A 212 24.32 67.46 -10.28
C THR A 212 25.58 68.25 -9.91
N ASP A 213 26.39 67.72 -8.98
CA ASP A 213 27.63 68.36 -8.55
C ASP A 213 28.61 68.53 -9.74
N LYS A 214 28.68 67.54 -10.63
CA LYS A 214 29.48 67.62 -11.86
C LYS A 214 29.02 68.77 -12.77
N ILE A 215 27.72 68.91 -13.01
CA ILE A 215 27.16 69.98 -13.84
C ILE A 215 27.48 71.35 -13.23
N ASP A 216 27.38 71.48 -11.91
CA ASP A 216 27.69 72.73 -11.23
C ASP A 216 29.18 73.07 -11.29
N LEU A 217 30.07 72.08 -11.16
CA LEU A 217 31.51 72.26 -11.37
C LEU A 217 31.85 72.64 -12.83
N GLU A 218 31.18 72.04 -13.82
CA GLU A 218 31.35 72.41 -15.22
C GLU A 218 30.96 73.88 -15.47
N LYS A 219 29.86 74.36 -14.88
CA LYS A 219 29.48 75.79 -14.95
C LYS A 219 30.51 76.70 -14.30
N GLN A 220 30.96 76.35 -13.08
CA GLN A 220 31.99 77.12 -12.39
C GLN A 220 33.28 77.18 -13.21
N PHE A 221 33.66 76.07 -13.86
CA PHE A 221 34.82 76.03 -14.74
C PHE A 221 34.65 76.96 -15.96
N ASP A 222 33.49 76.96 -16.61
CA ASP A 222 33.19 77.87 -17.71
C ASP A 222 33.22 79.35 -17.28
N ASP A 223 32.72 79.67 -16.09
CA ASP A 223 32.77 81.03 -15.54
C ASP A 223 34.22 81.46 -15.25
N ILE A 224 35.01 80.60 -14.63
CA ILE A 224 36.45 80.85 -14.42
C ILE A 224 37.18 81.04 -15.74
N LYS A 225 36.85 80.23 -16.76
CA LYS A 225 37.45 80.36 -18.09
C LYS A 225 37.17 81.73 -18.71
N LYS A 226 35.93 82.22 -18.63
CA LYS A 226 35.57 83.59 -19.09
C LYS A 226 36.33 84.67 -18.32
N VAL A 227 36.43 84.55 -17.00
CA VAL A 227 37.20 85.50 -16.19
C VAL A 227 38.67 85.49 -16.60
N ASN A 228 39.24 84.32 -16.88
CA ASN A 228 40.62 84.20 -17.34
C ASN A 228 40.83 84.80 -18.74
N GLU A 229 39.88 84.60 -19.66
CA GLU A 229 39.89 85.25 -20.98
C GLU A 229 39.84 86.79 -20.85
N ASN A 230 39.00 87.31 -19.95
CA ASN A 230 38.95 88.75 -19.65
C ASN A 230 40.27 89.27 -19.06
N LEU A 231 40.81 88.60 -18.03
CA LEU A 231 42.09 88.97 -17.41
C LEU A 231 43.23 88.93 -18.43
N GLN A 232 43.23 87.96 -19.34
CA GLN A 232 44.21 87.88 -20.42
C GLN A 232 44.11 89.12 -21.34
N SER A 233 42.90 89.52 -21.72
CA SER A 233 42.68 90.71 -22.54
C SER A 233 43.09 92.01 -21.83
N GLU A 234 42.79 92.15 -20.53
CA GLU A 234 43.24 93.29 -19.72
C GLU A 234 44.77 93.31 -19.61
N PHE A 235 45.41 92.16 -19.43
CA PHE A 235 46.86 92.04 -19.39
C PHE A 235 47.50 92.46 -20.71
N ASP A 236 46.93 92.09 -21.85
CA ASP A 236 47.42 92.49 -23.17
C ASP A 236 47.31 94.01 -23.38
N ILE A 237 46.21 94.64 -22.94
CA ILE A 237 46.05 96.11 -22.94
C ILE A 237 47.11 96.77 -22.07
N ILE A 238 47.30 96.31 -20.83
CA ILE A 238 48.31 96.87 -19.91
C ILE A 238 49.71 96.73 -20.51
N LYS A 239 50.00 95.63 -21.20
CA LYS A 239 51.27 95.42 -21.89
C LYS A 239 51.47 96.43 -23.02
N GLU A 240 50.44 96.71 -23.81
CA GLU A 240 50.47 97.74 -24.85
C GLU A 240 50.66 99.13 -24.26
N ASP A 241 49.92 99.48 -23.21
CA ASP A 241 50.07 100.75 -22.48
C ASP A 241 51.49 100.92 -21.94
N LYS A 242 52.08 99.86 -21.37
CA LYS A 242 53.48 99.86 -20.91
C LYS A 242 54.46 100.15 -22.06
N GLU A 243 54.25 99.56 -23.24
CA GLU A 243 55.10 99.81 -24.41
C GLU A 243 54.96 101.26 -24.90
N ASN A 244 53.74 101.81 -24.91
CA ASN A 244 53.48 103.19 -25.28
C ASN A 244 54.11 104.18 -24.29
N ILE A 245 53.96 103.97 -22.98
CA ILE A 245 54.60 104.78 -21.94
C ILE A 245 56.13 104.72 -22.07
N SER A 246 56.71 103.57 -22.45
CA SER A 246 58.16 103.47 -22.70
C SER A 246 58.59 104.36 -23.86
N LYS A 247 57.82 104.42 -24.95
CA LYS A 247 58.10 105.33 -26.08
C LYS A 247 57.98 106.78 -25.66
N ASP A 248 56.92 107.15 -24.95
CA ASP A 248 56.74 108.51 -24.43
C ASP A 248 57.90 108.91 -23.50
N PHE A 249 58.39 107.97 -22.69
CA PHE A 249 59.55 108.19 -21.81
C PHE A 249 60.84 108.44 -22.62
N ASP A 250 61.08 107.66 -23.68
CA ASP A 250 62.21 107.87 -24.58
C ASP A 250 62.11 109.22 -25.31
N ASP A 251 60.92 109.61 -25.76
CA ASP A 251 60.66 110.91 -26.38
C ASP A 251 60.92 112.07 -25.41
N ILE A 252 60.43 111.97 -24.16
CA ILE A 252 60.71 112.94 -23.10
C ILE A 252 62.21 113.04 -22.82
N LYS A 253 62.93 111.91 -22.84
CA LYS A 253 64.38 111.89 -22.65
C LYS A 253 65.10 112.63 -23.77
N ILE A 254 64.70 112.45 -25.03
CA ILE A 254 65.24 113.21 -26.17
C ILE A 254 64.97 114.71 -26.01
N VAL A 255 63.74 115.08 -25.63
CA VAL A 255 63.37 116.49 -25.39
C VAL A 255 64.21 117.09 -24.25
N LYS A 256 64.41 116.34 -23.16
CA LYS A 256 65.27 116.76 -22.05
C LYS A 256 66.71 117.01 -22.53
N GLU A 257 67.29 116.09 -23.29
CA GLU A 257 68.65 116.25 -23.83
C GLU A 257 68.77 117.48 -24.75
N LYS A 258 67.72 117.78 -25.55
CA LYS A 258 67.66 119.01 -26.35
C LYS A 258 67.63 120.26 -25.48
N LEU A 259 66.76 120.30 -24.47
CA LEU A 259 66.64 121.41 -23.53
C LEU A 259 67.94 121.64 -22.75
N GLU A 260 68.65 120.57 -22.35
CA GLU A 260 69.96 120.68 -21.69
C GLU A 260 71.01 121.32 -22.63
N LYS A 261 71.03 120.95 -23.91
CA LYS A 261 71.89 121.60 -24.91
C LYS A 261 71.54 123.07 -25.09
N GLU A 262 70.26 123.40 -25.26
CA GLU A 262 69.79 124.78 -25.38
C GLU A 262 70.18 125.59 -24.14
N PHE A 263 70.00 125.03 -22.94
CA PHE A 263 70.41 125.65 -21.68
C PHE A 263 71.92 125.95 -21.66
N GLU A 264 72.77 125.02 -22.09
CA GLU A 264 74.22 125.24 -22.14
C GLU A 264 74.60 126.29 -23.20
N THR A 265 73.84 126.38 -24.29
CA THR A 265 74.01 127.41 -25.32
C THR A 265 73.63 128.80 -24.76
N VAL A 266 72.54 128.89 -23.99
CA VAL A 266 72.12 130.13 -23.32
C VAL A 266 73.13 130.53 -22.25
N LYS A 267 73.64 129.57 -21.47
CA LYS A 267 74.64 129.80 -20.43
C LYS A 267 75.96 130.33 -21.01
N THR A 268 76.47 129.74 -22.08
CA THR A 268 77.67 130.23 -22.78
C THR A 268 77.42 131.61 -23.41
N GLY A 269 76.23 131.85 -23.96
CA GLY A 269 75.81 133.18 -24.42
C GLY A 269 75.81 134.22 -23.29
N ARG A 270 75.34 133.85 -22.09
CA ARG A 270 75.39 134.72 -20.91
C ARG A 270 76.83 135.01 -20.47
N GLU A 271 77.70 134.01 -20.43
CA GLU A 271 79.13 134.18 -20.08
C GLU A 271 79.83 135.14 -21.06
N TYR A 272 79.51 135.07 -22.35
CA TYR A 272 80.00 136.02 -23.36
C TYR A 272 79.55 137.45 -23.05
N ILE A 273 78.25 137.65 -22.74
CA ILE A 273 77.71 138.96 -22.37
C ILE A 273 78.35 139.49 -21.10
N GLU A 274 78.57 138.67 -20.06
CA GLU A 274 79.26 139.09 -18.84
C GLU A 274 80.69 139.57 -19.13
N LYS A 275 81.39 138.94 -20.09
CA LYS A 275 82.73 139.32 -20.53
C LYS A 275 82.75 140.66 -21.26
N GLU A 276 81.82 140.87 -22.20
CA GLU A 276 81.60 142.16 -22.89
C GLU A 276 81.31 143.28 -21.88
N LEU A 277 80.46 143.00 -20.89
CA LEU A 277 80.12 143.96 -19.85
C LEU A 277 81.33 144.35 -19.00
N GLY A 278 82.26 143.42 -18.79
CA GLY A 278 83.56 143.68 -18.15
C GLY A 278 84.45 144.64 -18.96
N VAL A 279 84.50 144.48 -20.29
CA VAL A 279 85.28 145.34 -21.19
C VAL A 279 84.74 146.78 -21.17
N VAL A 280 83.42 146.94 -21.29
CA VAL A 280 82.76 148.25 -21.23
C VAL A 280 83.05 148.95 -19.89
N LYS A 281 83.12 148.19 -18.80
CA LYS A 281 83.44 148.72 -17.47
C LYS A 281 84.87 149.27 -17.40
N THR A 282 85.84 148.57 -17.98
CA THR A 282 87.23 149.03 -18.05
C THR A 282 87.42 150.25 -18.96
N GLU A 283 86.68 150.34 -20.07
CA GLU A 283 86.70 151.53 -20.94
C GLU A 283 86.13 152.76 -20.23
N LYS A 284 85.06 152.57 -19.44
CA LYS A 284 84.49 153.65 -18.62
C LYS A 284 85.52 154.18 -17.61
N GLU A 285 86.23 153.31 -16.90
CA GLU A 285 87.26 153.71 -15.93
C GLU A 285 88.44 154.46 -16.59
N ALA A 286 88.80 154.09 -17.83
CA ALA A 286 89.84 154.78 -18.59
C ALA A 286 89.42 156.21 -19.00
N LEU A 287 88.16 156.39 -19.44
CA LEU A 287 87.62 157.70 -19.79
C LEU A 287 87.48 158.63 -18.58
N GLU A 288 87.12 158.10 -17.41
CA GLU A 288 87.04 158.90 -16.16
C GLU A 288 88.43 159.44 -15.75
N LYS A 289 89.51 158.68 -15.95
CA LYS A 289 90.89 159.14 -15.71
C LYS A 289 91.34 160.24 -16.69
N GLU A 290 90.93 160.14 -17.96
CA GLU A 290 91.27 161.15 -18.98
C GLU A 290 90.60 162.51 -18.67
N ILE A 291 89.34 162.48 -18.18
CA ILE A 291 88.62 163.68 -17.74
C ILE A 291 89.31 164.36 -16.55
N GLU A 292 89.86 163.59 -15.61
CA GLU A 292 90.58 164.13 -14.46
C GLU A 292 91.90 164.83 -14.87
N ARG A 293 92.59 164.27 -15.88
CA ARG A 293 93.83 164.86 -16.43
C ARG A 293 93.57 166.20 -17.11
N LEU A 294 92.54 166.27 -17.96
CA LEU A 294 92.17 167.49 -18.68
C LEU A 294 91.71 168.61 -17.74
N LYS A 295 91.04 168.27 -16.61
CA LYS A 295 90.69 169.25 -15.58
C LYS A 295 91.91 169.89 -14.90
N LYS A 296 92.99 169.14 -14.69
CA LYS A 296 94.24 169.68 -14.13
C LYS A 296 94.99 170.58 -15.10
N GLU A 297 95.00 170.24 -16.39
CA GLU A 297 95.63 171.06 -17.44
C GLU A 297 94.95 172.43 -17.60
N ASN A 298 93.63 172.47 -17.50
CA ASN A 298 92.87 173.73 -17.62
C ASN A 298 93.12 174.69 -16.44
N ALA A 299 93.30 174.16 -15.23
CA ALA A 299 93.60 174.97 -14.04
C ALA A 299 95.01 175.60 -14.10
N GLN A 300 95.95 174.98 -14.81
CA GLN A 300 97.31 175.49 -14.97
C GLN A 300 97.37 176.68 -15.94
N LEU A 301 96.57 176.64 -17.01
CA LEU A 301 96.52 177.71 -18.02
C LEU A 301 95.81 178.99 -17.52
N GLU A 302 94.87 178.89 -16.58
CA GLU A 302 94.25 180.06 -15.94
C GLU A 302 95.24 180.82 -15.03
N SER A 303 96.20 180.12 -14.41
CA SER A 303 97.23 180.73 -13.56
C SER A 303 98.25 181.57 -14.36
N ASP A 304 98.59 181.15 -15.58
CA ASP A 304 99.60 181.83 -16.41
C ASP A 304 99.05 183.13 -17.05
N LEU A 305 97.72 183.29 -17.09
CA LEU A 305 97.06 184.49 -17.64
C LEU A 305 97.06 185.68 -16.67
N GLU A 306 97.24 185.45 -15.37
CA GLU A 306 97.10 186.45 -14.31
C GLU A 306 98.42 187.21 -14.02
N GLU A 307 99.58 186.65 -14.40
CA GLU A 307 100.91 187.17 -14.01
C GLU A 307 101.47 188.27 -14.94
N PHE A 308 100.92 188.46 -16.16
CA PHE A 308 101.49 189.43 -17.13
C PHE A 308 100.91 190.87 -17.02
N LEU A 309 99.90 191.13 -16.17
CA LEU A 309 99.15 192.39 -16.15
C LEU A 309 99.60 193.47 -15.12
N LEU A 310 100.71 193.29 -14.37
CA LEU A 310 101.10 194.25 -13.31
C LEU A 310 102.62 194.51 -13.18
N ALA A 311 103.16 195.50 -13.91
CA ALA A 311 104.19 196.45 -13.42
C ALA A 311 104.36 197.69 -14.36
N PRO A 312 104.58 198.93 -13.86
CA PRO A 312 104.37 200.20 -14.58
C PRO A 312 105.64 201.02 -14.92
N ALA A 313 105.40 202.16 -15.61
CA ALA A 313 106.32 203.14 -16.22
C ALA A 313 107.50 203.71 -15.39
N ASP A 314 108.68 203.89 -16.04
CA ASP A 314 109.42 205.17 -16.17
C ASP A 314 110.71 205.05 -17.02
N LYS A 315 110.88 206.01 -17.96
CA LYS A 315 111.94 206.24 -18.99
C LYS A 315 112.07 205.31 -20.19
#